data_AF-A0A956P1I4-F1
#
_entry.id   AF-A0A956P1I4-F1
#
_cell.length_a   1.000
_cell.length_b   1.000
_cell.length_c   1.000
_cell.angle_alpha   90.00
_cell.angle_beta   90.00
_cell.angle_gamma   90.00
#
_symmetry.space_group_name_H-M   'P 1'
#
loop_
_entity.id
_entity.type
_entity.pdbx_description
1 polymer ?
#
loop_
_entity_poly.entity_id
_entity_poly.type
_entity_poly.pdbx_seq_one_letter_code
_entity_poly.pdbx_strand_id
1 'polypeptide(L)'
;YEPLRVTAVTLANAGQHDRLLEFIPMVKASGDEDLQNTFGNLLVNGASKVFSTNSAQADTLSQAALDAGTTDGRLLAYANYFIGAHLFGDIRTLSTSVRESKSCEDGRRYLAILQRAKPAMEGAALSTDDRIKNFAAQTLPSIESELAAMPELVRTFCR
;
A
#
# COMPACT_ATOMS: atom_id res chain seq x y z
N TYR A 1 12.96 15.10 -19.31
CA TYR A 1 12.69 14.85 -17.88
C TYR A 1 13.95 14.85 -16.98
N GLU A 2 15.14 15.11 -17.52
CA GLU A 2 16.39 15.06 -16.73
C GLU A 2 16.42 16.00 -15.50
N PRO A 3 15.99 17.28 -15.58
CA PRO A 3 15.96 18.16 -14.40
C PRO A 3 15.04 17.65 -13.28
N LEU A 4 13.93 16.99 -13.65
CA LEU A 4 13.00 16.39 -12.70
C LEU A 4 13.63 15.19 -12.00
N ARG A 5 14.34 14.32 -12.73
CA ARG A 5 15.08 13.19 -12.14
C ARG A 5 16.15 13.67 -11.16
N VAL A 6 16.95 14.66 -11.55
CA VAL A 6 17.98 15.24 -10.68
C VAL A 6 17.37 15.81 -9.40
N THR A 7 16.25 16.54 -9.51
CA THR A 7 15.53 17.08 -8.35
C THR A 7 15.04 15.97 -7.43
N ALA A 8 14.41 14.93 -7.99
CA ALA A 8 13.88 13.80 -7.23
C ALA A 8 14.98 13.04 -6.48
N VAL A 9 16.09 12.74 -7.14
CA VAL A 9 17.24 12.07 -6.51
C VAL A 9 17.84 12.94 -5.40
N THR A 10 17.92 14.26 -5.62
CA THR A 10 18.43 15.20 -4.60
C THR A 10 17.54 15.22 -3.36
N LEU A 11 16.21 15.27 -3.53
CA LEU A 11 15.26 15.22 -2.42
C LEU A 11 15.34 13.89 -1.67
N ALA A 12 15.39 12.76 -2.38
CA ALA A 12 15.50 11.44 -1.77
C ALA A 12 16.81 11.27 -0.98
N ASN A 13 17.92 11.77 -1.50
CA ASN A 13 19.22 11.75 -0.81
C ASN A 13 19.21 12.63 0.44
N ALA A 14 18.44 13.73 0.44
CA ALA A 14 18.18 14.55 1.62
C ALA A 14 17.16 13.94 2.60
N GLY A 15 16.64 12.74 2.32
CA GLY A 15 15.63 12.08 3.14
C GLY A 15 14.19 12.57 2.91
N GLN A 16 13.98 13.54 2.02
CA GLN A 16 12.70 14.20 1.75
C GLN A 16 11.85 13.42 0.73
N HIS A 17 11.58 12.14 1.01
CA HIS A 17 10.82 11.26 0.10
C HIS A 17 9.35 11.68 -0.02
N ASP A 18 8.80 12.31 1.02
CA ASP A 18 7.47 12.92 1.03
C ASP A 18 7.33 14.04 0.01
N ARG A 19 8.39 14.82 -0.25
CA ARG A 19 8.37 15.87 -1.27
C ARG A 19 8.31 15.33 -2.69
N LEU A 20 8.60 14.03 -2.89
CA LEU A 20 8.44 13.40 -4.20
C LEU A 20 6.96 13.26 -4.60
N LEU A 21 6.04 13.28 -3.62
CA LEU A 21 4.60 13.16 -3.83
C LEU A 21 4.04 14.28 -4.72
N GLU A 22 4.64 15.47 -4.66
CA GLU A 22 4.24 16.63 -5.45
C GLU A 22 4.41 16.41 -6.96
N PHE A 23 5.32 15.52 -7.37
CA PHE A 23 5.65 15.29 -8.77
C PHE A 23 4.89 14.10 -9.39
N ILE A 24 4.18 13.30 -8.60
CA ILE A 24 3.53 12.06 -9.06
C ILE A 24 2.56 12.31 -10.22
N PRO A 25 1.69 13.35 -10.21
CA PRO A 25 0.81 13.61 -11.34
C PRO A 25 1.59 13.88 -12.64
N MET A 26 2.70 14.61 -12.56
CA MET A 26 3.55 14.93 -13.71
C MET A 26 4.28 13.69 -14.23
N VAL A 27 4.84 12.87 -13.31
CA VAL A 27 5.51 11.61 -13.66
C VAL A 27 4.53 10.65 -14.34
N LYS A 28 3.34 10.46 -13.79
CA LYS A 28 2.30 9.63 -14.40
C LYS A 28 1.92 10.13 -15.79
N ALA A 29 1.65 11.43 -15.93
CA ALA A 29 1.24 12.04 -17.20
C ALA A 29 2.33 11.99 -18.28
N SER A 30 3.60 11.85 -17.89
CA SER A 30 4.72 11.78 -18.85
C SER A 30 4.69 10.54 -19.75
N GLY A 31 4.18 9.41 -19.24
CA GLY A 31 4.32 8.11 -19.90
C GLY A 31 5.76 7.58 -20.04
N ASP A 32 6.75 8.23 -19.44
CA ASP A 32 8.16 7.83 -19.49
C ASP A 32 8.41 6.72 -18.45
N GLU A 33 8.45 5.47 -18.90
CA GLU A 33 8.62 4.28 -18.05
C GLU A 33 9.87 4.35 -17.17
N ASP A 34 10.99 4.83 -17.71
CA ASP A 34 12.22 4.97 -16.95
C ASP A 34 12.07 6.00 -15.82
N LEU A 35 11.30 7.08 -16.06
CA LEU A 35 11.03 8.10 -15.06
C LEU A 35 10.10 7.56 -13.99
N GLN A 36 9.05 6.85 -14.40
CA GLN A 36 8.09 6.20 -13.52
C GLN A 36 8.79 5.19 -12.60
N ASN A 37 9.63 4.33 -13.15
CA ASN A 37 10.42 3.36 -12.39
C ASN A 37 11.49 4.03 -11.50
N THR A 38 12.08 5.15 -11.94
CA THR A 38 12.98 5.94 -11.08
C THR A 38 12.23 6.45 -9.85
N PHE A 39 11.07 7.06 -10.03
CA PHE A 39 10.24 7.54 -8.92
C PHE A 39 9.74 6.39 -8.04
N GLY A 40 9.27 5.30 -8.65
CA GLY A 40 8.89 4.08 -7.95
C GLY A 40 9.98 3.58 -7.02
N ASN A 41 11.23 3.50 -7.52
CA ASN A 41 12.36 3.05 -6.73
C ASN A 41 12.67 4.00 -5.56
N LEU A 42 12.67 5.31 -5.80
CA LEU A 42 12.91 6.30 -4.74
C LEU A 42 11.83 6.20 -3.64
N LEU A 43 10.56 6.11 -4.03
CA LEU A 43 9.42 6.04 -3.10
C LEU A 43 9.39 4.73 -2.32
N VAL A 44 9.61 3.59 -2.97
CA VAL A 44 9.70 2.27 -2.30
C VAL A 44 10.89 2.22 -1.34
N ASN A 45 12.03 2.80 -1.70
CA ASN A 45 13.16 2.91 -0.78
C ASN A 45 12.85 3.82 0.41
N GLY A 46 12.14 4.92 0.18
CA GLY A 46 11.61 5.78 1.24
C GLY A 46 10.67 5.02 2.19
N ALA A 47 9.72 4.26 1.63
CA ALA A 47 8.78 3.43 2.38
C ALA A 47 9.53 2.42 3.26
N SER A 48 10.50 1.71 2.69
CA SER A 48 11.34 0.75 3.42
C SER A 48 12.07 1.38 4.61
N LYS A 49 12.63 2.59 4.45
CA LYS A 49 13.34 3.30 5.52
C LYS A 49 12.44 3.69 6.70
N VAL A 50 11.19 4.03 6.44
CA VAL A 50 10.28 4.54 7.48
C VAL A 50 9.32 3.48 8.03
N PHE A 51 9.19 2.32 7.38
CA PHE A 51 8.18 1.32 7.66
C PHE A 51 8.13 0.86 9.13
N SER A 52 9.29 0.63 9.76
CA SER A 52 9.37 0.18 11.15
C SER A 52 8.95 1.24 12.17
N THR A 53 9.05 2.51 11.82
CA THR A 53 8.75 3.64 12.72
C THR A 53 7.43 4.33 12.40
N ASN A 54 6.99 4.27 11.14
CA ASN A 54 5.79 4.95 10.64
C ASN A 54 5.23 4.19 9.42
N SER A 55 4.47 3.12 9.69
CA SER A 55 3.88 2.28 8.64
C SER A 55 2.85 3.04 7.78
N ALA A 56 2.15 4.03 8.34
CA ALA A 56 1.21 4.87 7.58
C ALA A 56 1.92 5.76 6.53
N GLN A 57 3.10 6.28 6.87
CA GLN A 57 3.92 7.00 5.89
C GLN A 57 4.50 6.05 4.83
N ALA A 58 4.92 4.84 5.23
CA ALA A 58 5.38 3.84 4.27
C ALA A 58 4.28 3.43 3.28
N ASP A 59 3.04 3.28 3.76
CA ASP A 59 1.86 3.08 2.93
C ASP A 59 1.66 4.23 1.93
N THR A 60 1.68 5.48 2.40
CA THR A 60 1.54 6.67 1.54
C THR A 60 2.58 6.72 0.43
N LEU A 61 3.86 6.49 0.77
CA LEU A 61 4.95 6.47 -0.21
C LEU A 61 4.80 5.32 -1.21
N SER A 62 4.33 4.16 -0.74
CA SER A 62 4.12 2.99 -1.59
C SER A 62 2.96 3.18 -2.55
N GLN A 63 1.85 3.76 -2.09
CA GLN A 63 0.73 4.14 -2.95
C GLN A 63 1.19 5.12 -4.03
N ALA A 64 2.01 6.10 -3.68
CA ALA A 64 2.56 7.04 -4.64
C ALA A 64 3.47 6.37 -5.69
N ALA A 65 4.22 5.33 -5.31
CA ALA A 65 5.01 4.54 -6.25
C ALA A 65 4.13 3.83 -7.30
N LEU A 66 2.98 3.29 -6.87
CA LEU A 66 1.98 2.71 -7.77
C LEU A 66 1.32 3.77 -8.63
N ASP A 67 0.95 4.91 -8.05
CA ASP A 67 0.27 6.01 -8.74
C ASP A 67 1.15 6.69 -9.78
N ALA A 68 2.47 6.69 -9.59
CA ALA A 68 3.45 7.14 -10.57
C ALA A 68 3.41 6.31 -11.86
N GLY A 69 2.84 5.10 -11.84
CA GLY A 69 2.78 4.20 -12.99
C GLY A 69 3.98 3.29 -13.14
N THR A 70 4.69 3.00 -12.05
CA THR A 70 5.80 2.02 -12.03
C THR A 70 5.37 0.69 -12.66
N THR A 71 6.20 0.17 -13.56
CA THR A 71 5.95 -1.11 -14.27
C THR A 71 6.90 -2.21 -13.81
N ASP A 72 8.00 -1.86 -13.15
CA ASP A 72 8.96 -2.84 -12.60
C ASP A 72 8.28 -3.75 -11.58
N GLY A 73 8.24 -5.05 -11.89
CA GLY A 73 7.53 -6.05 -11.07
C GLY A 73 8.06 -6.16 -9.63
N ARG A 74 9.35 -5.93 -9.40
CA ARG A 74 9.92 -5.92 -8.04
C ARG A 74 9.42 -4.72 -7.27
N LEU A 75 9.45 -3.53 -7.86
CA LEU A 75 8.97 -2.31 -7.22
C LEU A 75 7.46 -2.39 -6.92
N LEU A 76 6.68 -2.90 -7.86
CA LEU A 76 5.25 -3.16 -7.68
C LEU A 76 4.98 -4.08 -6.49
N ALA A 77 5.69 -5.21 -6.40
CA ALA A 77 5.50 -6.16 -5.30
C ALA A 77 5.88 -5.57 -3.93
N TYR A 78 6.96 -4.78 -3.87
CA TYR A 78 7.41 -4.13 -2.63
C TYR A 78 6.46 -3.01 -2.17
N ALA A 79 5.98 -2.17 -3.09
CA ALA A 79 4.99 -1.15 -2.76
C ALA A 79 3.72 -1.80 -2.19
N ASN A 80 3.21 -2.81 -2.88
CA ASN A 80 2.05 -3.59 -2.44
C ASN A 80 2.27 -4.27 -1.07
N TYR A 81 3.48 -4.76 -0.80
CA TYR A 81 3.85 -5.31 0.51
C TYR A 81 3.70 -4.28 1.63
N PHE A 82 4.25 -3.08 1.49
CA PHE A 82 4.17 -2.06 2.54
C PHE A 82 2.73 -1.58 2.78
N ILE A 83 1.94 -1.43 1.71
CA ILE A 83 0.51 -1.11 1.81
C ILE A 83 -0.21 -2.18 2.61
N GLY A 84 -0.12 -3.45 2.20
CA GLY A 84 -0.86 -4.51 2.86
C GLY A 84 -0.32 -4.84 4.25
N ALA A 85 0.98 -4.67 4.52
CA ALA A 85 1.54 -4.85 5.85
C ALA A 85 1.09 -3.77 6.84
N HIS A 86 0.93 -2.52 6.39
CA HIS A 86 0.26 -1.48 7.17
C HIS A 86 -1.20 -1.86 7.48
N LEU A 87 -1.96 -2.23 6.46
CA LEU A 87 -3.38 -2.59 6.59
C LEU A 87 -3.61 -3.86 7.41
N PHE A 88 -2.68 -4.82 7.38
CA PHE A 88 -2.79 -6.04 8.19
C PHE A 88 -2.77 -5.75 9.70
N GLY A 89 -2.03 -4.72 10.12
CA GLY A 89 -2.07 -4.22 11.49
C GLY A 89 -3.48 -3.81 11.91
N ASP A 90 -4.16 -3.06 11.04
CA ASP A 90 -5.54 -2.63 11.24
C ASP A 90 -6.52 -3.82 11.20
N ILE A 91 -6.38 -4.74 10.25
CA ILE A 91 -7.25 -5.91 10.13
C ILE A 91 -7.25 -6.76 11.41
N ARG A 92 -6.07 -6.99 11.97
CA ARG A 92 -5.91 -7.79 13.21
C ARG A 92 -6.63 -7.15 14.41
N THR A 93 -6.69 -5.83 14.46
CA THR A 93 -7.31 -5.10 15.58
C THR A 93 -8.80 -4.86 15.38
N LEU A 94 -9.23 -4.60 14.14
CA LEU A 94 -10.60 -4.21 13.81
C LEU A 94 -11.56 -5.38 13.72
N SER A 95 -11.13 -6.59 13.32
CA SER A 95 -12.05 -7.74 13.18
C SER A 95 -12.82 -8.03 14.46
N THR A 96 -12.14 -8.07 15.61
CA THR A 96 -12.77 -8.26 16.92
C THR A 96 -13.60 -7.05 17.33
N SER A 97 -13.03 -5.84 17.22
CA SER A 97 -13.68 -4.59 17.62
C SER A 97 -15.02 -4.37 16.89
N VAL A 98 -15.08 -4.65 15.59
CA VAL A 98 -16.30 -4.49 14.77
C VAL A 98 -17.40 -5.45 15.20
N ARG A 99 -17.05 -6.68 15.55
CA ARG A 99 -18.01 -7.69 16.00
C ARG A 99 -18.58 -7.35 17.39
N GLU A 100 -17.79 -6.71 18.23
CA GLU A 100 -18.18 -6.24 19.56
C GLU A 100 -19.01 -4.94 19.49
N SER A 101 -18.53 -3.93 18.77
CA SER A 101 -19.19 -2.63 18.68
C SER A 101 -20.49 -2.69 17.89
N LYS A 102 -20.58 -3.59 16.89
CA LYS A 102 -21.70 -3.70 15.94
C LYS A 102 -22.08 -2.36 15.33
N SER A 103 -21.10 -1.45 15.21
CA SER A 103 -21.29 -0.13 14.63
C SER A 103 -21.34 -0.21 13.11
N CYS A 104 -22.30 0.50 12.50
CA CYS A 104 -22.35 0.65 11.05
C CYS A 104 -21.09 1.33 10.50
N GLU A 105 -20.57 2.33 11.21
CA GLU A 105 -19.37 3.08 10.81
C GLU A 105 -18.14 2.17 10.83
N ASP A 106 -17.92 1.46 11.94
CA ASP A 106 -16.78 0.54 12.09
C ASP A 106 -16.85 -0.59 11.06
N GLY A 107 -18.05 -1.13 10.82
CA GLY A 107 -18.26 -2.16 9.82
C GLY A 107 -17.90 -1.68 8.41
N ARG A 108 -18.33 -0.47 8.02
CA ARG A 108 -17.99 0.13 6.71
C ARG A 108 -16.50 0.43 6.60
N ARG A 109 -15.89 0.97 7.66
CA ARG A 109 -14.45 1.24 7.71
C ARG A 109 -13.64 -0.04 7.53
N TYR A 110 -14.00 -1.09 8.24
CA TYR A 110 -13.29 -2.36 8.16
C TYR A 110 -13.45 -3.04 6.80
N LEU A 111 -14.65 -2.98 6.19
CA LEU A 111 -14.86 -3.44 4.82
C LEU A 111 -13.96 -2.68 3.82
N ALA A 112 -13.84 -1.36 3.93
CA ALA A 112 -12.98 -0.56 3.07
C ALA A 112 -11.49 -0.93 3.22
N ILE A 113 -11.03 -1.19 4.44
CA ILE A 113 -9.67 -1.67 4.72
C ILE A 113 -9.42 -3.01 4.03
N LEU A 114 -10.34 -3.96 4.17
CA LEU A 114 -10.22 -5.28 3.55
C LEU A 114 -10.19 -5.19 2.01
N GLN A 115 -11.04 -4.34 1.43
CA GLN A 115 -11.10 -4.11 -0.02
C GLN A 115 -9.81 -3.52 -0.58
N ARG A 116 -9.09 -2.73 0.22
CA ARG A 116 -7.77 -2.20 -0.14
C ARG A 116 -6.66 -3.21 0.10
N ALA A 117 -6.74 -3.98 1.18
CA ALA A 117 -5.71 -4.93 1.58
C ALA A 117 -5.62 -6.14 0.63
N LYS A 118 -6.75 -6.62 0.10
CA LYS A 118 -6.75 -7.77 -0.84
C LYS A 118 -5.85 -7.55 -2.06
N PRO A 119 -6.09 -6.54 -2.93
CA PRO A 119 -5.25 -6.33 -4.11
C PRO A 119 -3.80 -6.02 -3.75
N ALA A 120 -3.55 -5.36 -2.61
CA ALA A 120 -2.19 -5.14 -2.12
C ALA A 120 -1.49 -6.46 -1.76
N MET A 121 -2.16 -7.38 -1.07
CA MET A 121 -1.56 -8.67 -0.75
C MET A 121 -1.42 -9.58 -1.98
N GLU A 122 -2.35 -9.52 -2.94
CA GLU A 122 -2.21 -10.20 -4.23
C GLU A 122 -1.00 -9.69 -5.02
N GLY A 123 -0.79 -8.37 -5.07
CA GLY A 123 0.39 -7.76 -5.69
C GLY A 123 1.69 -8.13 -4.98
N ALA A 124 1.68 -8.17 -3.64
CA ALA A 124 2.84 -8.58 -2.85
C ALA A 124 3.19 -10.07 -3.06
N ALA A 125 2.19 -10.93 -3.29
CA ALA A 125 2.39 -12.36 -3.54
C ALA A 125 3.18 -12.65 -4.83
N LEU A 126 3.28 -11.67 -5.75
CA LEU A 126 4.09 -11.77 -6.96
C LEU A 126 5.59 -11.53 -6.71
N SER A 127 5.99 -11.20 -5.47
CA SER A 127 7.39 -10.98 -5.11
C SER A 127 8.24 -12.24 -5.28
N THR A 128 9.49 -12.05 -5.72
CA THR A 128 10.53 -13.08 -5.68
C THR A 128 11.25 -13.15 -4.32
N ASP A 129 11.01 -12.19 -3.41
CA ASP A 129 11.48 -12.27 -2.02
C ASP A 129 10.54 -13.19 -1.22
N ASP A 130 11.08 -14.32 -0.75
CA ASP A 130 10.31 -15.33 -0.02
C ASP A 130 9.67 -14.80 1.26
N ARG A 131 10.23 -13.79 1.93
CA ARG A 131 9.61 -13.21 3.13
C ARG A 131 8.33 -12.47 2.76
N ILE A 132 8.36 -11.68 1.70
CA ILE A 132 7.17 -10.96 1.20
C ILE A 132 6.14 -11.96 0.69
N LYS A 133 6.57 -12.94 -0.12
CA LYS A 133 5.68 -13.97 -0.68
C LYS A 133 4.98 -14.77 0.41
N ASN A 134 5.72 -15.21 1.42
CA ASN A 134 5.17 -15.98 2.55
C ASN A 134 4.25 -15.13 3.42
N PHE A 135 4.59 -13.86 3.66
CA PHE A 135 3.71 -12.95 4.40
C PHE A 135 2.36 -12.76 3.68
N ALA A 136 2.39 -12.51 2.37
CA ALA A 136 1.18 -12.37 1.56
C ALA A 136 0.35 -13.65 1.56
N ALA A 137 0.99 -14.81 1.36
CA ALA A 137 0.32 -16.11 1.34
C ALA A 137 -0.36 -16.47 2.68
N GLN A 138 0.24 -16.07 3.82
CA GLN A 138 -0.36 -16.27 5.14
C GLN A 138 -1.52 -15.31 5.41
N THR A 139 -1.47 -14.11 4.83
CA THR A 139 -2.43 -13.03 5.13
C THR A 139 -3.67 -13.09 4.23
N LEU A 140 -3.50 -13.44 2.95
CA LEU A 140 -4.57 -13.45 1.95
C LEU A 140 -5.81 -14.26 2.36
N PRO A 141 -5.69 -15.52 2.85
CA PRO A 141 -6.87 -16.32 3.18
C PRO A 141 -7.75 -15.68 4.26
N SER A 142 -7.14 -15.02 5.24
CA SER A 142 -7.87 -14.31 6.30
C SER A 142 -8.61 -13.09 5.75
N ILE A 143 -7.98 -12.31 4.87
CA ILE A 143 -8.64 -11.17 4.21
C ILE A 143 -9.82 -11.64 3.37
N GLU A 144 -9.66 -12.71 2.61
CA GLU A 144 -10.72 -13.26 1.74
C GLU A 144 -11.91 -13.78 2.55
N SER A 145 -11.63 -14.49 3.65
CA SER A 145 -12.67 -14.96 4.57
C SER A 145 -13.47 -13.80 5.17
N GLU A 146 -12.78 -12.76 5.63
CA GLU A 146 -13.45 -11.59 6.22
C GLU A 146 -14.20 -10.77 5.15
N LEU A 147 -13.66 -10.62 3.93
CA LEU A 147 -14.37 -9.98 2.81
C LEU A 147 -15.67 -10.69 2.43
N ALA A 148 -15.72 -12.01 2.55
CA ALA A 148 -16.93 -12.77 2.29
C ALA A 148 -18.00 -12.55 3.38
N ALA A 149 -17.59 -12.36 4.64
CA ALA A 149 -18.50 -12.21 5.78
C ALA A 149 -18.98 -10.75 5.99
N MET A 150 -18.11 -9.77 5.75
CA MET A 150 -18.34 -8.39 6.14
C MET A 150 -19.55 -7.69 5.49
N PRO A 151 -19.89 -7.91 4.20
CA PRO A 151 -21.05 -7.26 3.60
C PRO A 151 -22.36 -7.56 4.35
N GLU A 152 -22.55 -8.79 4.82
CA GLU A 152 -23.73 -9.18 5.58
C GLU A 152 -23.75 -8.57 6.99
N LEU A 153 -22.59 -8.51 7.64
CA LEU A 153 -22.43 -7.85 8.94
C LEU A 153 -22.75 -6.36 8.84
N VAL A 154 -22.21 -5.66 7.84
CA VAL A 154 -22.51 -4.24 7.58
C VAL A 154 -24.00 -4.04 7.33
N ARG A 155 -24.63 -4.89 6.51
CA ARG A 155 -26.09 -4.84 6.29
C ARG A 155 -26.89 -5.02 7.57
N THR A 156 -26.38 -5.79 8.52
CA THR A 156 -27.02 -6.04 9.82
C THR A 156 -26.83 -4.87 10.78
N PHE A 157 -25.65 -4.25 10.79
CA PHE A 157 -25.31 -3.14 11.68
C PHE A 157 -25.89 -1.80 11.26
N CYS A 158 -26.11 -1.61 9.96
CA CYS A 158 -26.61 -0.36 9.37
C CYS A 158 -28.14 -0.32 9.17
N ARG A 159 -28.89 -1.14 9.92
CA ARG A 159 -30.36 -1.16 9.83
C ARG A 159 -31.00 0.00 10.57
#